data_AF-A0A0G1VIY7-F1
#
_entry.id   AF-A0A0G1VIY7-F1
#
_cell.length_a   1.000
_cell.length_b   1.000
_cell.length_c   1.000
_cell.angle_alpha   90.00
_cell.angle_beta   90.00
_cell.angle_gamma   90.00
#
_symmetry.space_group_name_H-M   'P 1'
#
loop_
_entity.id
_entity.type
_entity.pdbx_description
1 polymer ?
#
loop_
_entity_poly.entity_id
_entity_poly.type
_entity_poly.pdbx_seq_one_letter_code
_entity_poly.pdbx_strand_id
1 'polypeptide(L)'
;NQKLTIFNSAADSALEFSSAAGPDYKWTMGLDYTDGSFRIASSSALGANDRFVIDGSGNVGIGTTGPGQKLDVAGNAVFSGGYVYGSSLTQGYIEINSSGIQVYNAEGTGGNPLRIGSGYAAPGIYRGGDITLRSEGGNIVLNPEGTGVPGNVGIGTTTPGSKLSVSGGVSVGQNYGVAAPSNGMIIEGNVGIGTTSPWGKLSVYSADNASIPQFVVASSSATSLVVDKHGRVGIGKLSPENGLDVAGGSIAVRSGNSIILYNPADNGYVSLFLDASNNVNANYDWKFTGTGNHTIAGNVGIGNTSPNEKLNVQGTIAGQILQATSTTATIW
;
A
#
# COMPACT_ATOMS: atom_id res chain seq x y z
N ASN A 1 14.06 -76.84 21.84
CA ASN A 1 13.79 -75.48 21.34
C ASN A 1 15.02 -75.01 20.56
N GLN A 2 15.00 -75.15 19.24
CA GLN A 2 16.04 -74.59 18.38
C GLN A 2 15.95 -73.06 18.49
N LYS A 3 17.03 -72.42 18.94
CA LYS A 3 17.09 -70.96 19.09
C LYS A 3 17.54 -70.25 17.80
N LEU A 4 18.18 -71.02 16.92
CA LEU A 4 18.62 -70.62 15.59
C LEU A 4 18.34 -71.77 14.63
N THR A 5 17.71 -71.44 13.51
CA THR A 5 17.50 -72.36 12.39
C THR A 5 18.12 -71.73 11.15
N ILE A 6 18.96 -72.49 10.46
CA ILE A 6 19.49 -72.11 9.15
C ILE A 6 18.74 -72.98 8.15
N PHE A 7 18.03 -72.37 7.21
CA PHE A 7 17.37 -73.12 6.16
C PHE A 7 17.65 -72.52 4.80
N ASN A 8 17.75 -73.44 3.85
CA ASN A 8 17.80 -73.15 2.43
C ASN A 8 16.68 -73.99 1.82
N SER A 9 15.59 -73.34 1.45
CA SER A 9 14.51 -73.98 0.68
C SER A 9 14.69 -73.63 -0.79
N ALA A 10 13.96 -74.30 -1.68
CA ALA A 10 13.95 -73.92 -3.10
C ALA A 10 13.50 -72.46 -3.36
N ALA A 11 12.97 -71.77 -2.34
CA ALA A 11 12.47 -70.41 -2.43
C ALA A 11 13.28 -69.38 -1.63
N ASP A 12 14.06 -69.74 -0.59
CA ASP A 12 14.71 -68.72 0.26
C ASP A 12 15.97 -69.27 0.94
N SER A 13 16.95 -68.39 1.18
CA SER A 13 18.11 -68.66 2.04
C SER A 13 18.07 -67.73 3.24
N ALA A 14 17.83 -68.29 4.44
CA ALA A 14 17.56 -67.48 5.62
C ALA A 14 18.10 -68.06 6.95
N LEU A 15 18.25 -67.15 7.90
CA LEU A 15 18.52 -67.40 9.32
C LEU A 15 17.27 -67.01 10.11
N GLU A 16 16.68 -67.95 10.84
CA GLU A 16 15.57 -67.71 11.76
C GLU A 16 16.04 -67.80 13.21
N PHE A 17 15.77 -66.75 13.98
CA PHE A 17 15.96 -66.69 15.43
C PHE A 17 14.62 -66.92 16.12
N SER A 18 14.60 -67.77 17.15
CA SER A 18 13.40 -68.06 17.93
C SER A 18 13.67 -68.01 19.44
N SER A 19 12.79 -67.34 20.19
CA SER A 19 12.83 -67.27 21.66
C SER A 19 11.74 -68.09 22.36
N ALA A 20 10.68 -68.49 21.65
CA ALA A 20 9.58 -69.34 22.13
C ALA A 20 8.87 -70.05 20.96
N ALA A 21 7.96 -70.98 21.27
CA ALA A 21 7.10 -71.61 20.26
C ALA A 21 6.06 -70.60 19.71
N GLY A 22 5.72 -70.73 18.42
CA GLY A 22 4.79 -69.84 17.73
C GLY A 22 5.46 -68.77 16.84
N PRO A 23 4.71 -68.06 15.99
CA PRO A 23 5.24 -67.11 15.00
C PRO A 23 5.65 -65.75 15.59
N ASP A 24 5.06 -65.32 16.71
CA ASP A 24 5.24 -63.96 17.26
C ASP A 24 6.62 -63.72 17.91
N TYR A 25 7.34 -64.81 18.19
CA TYR A 25 8.65 -64.78 18.85
C TYR A 25 9.79 -65.15 17.91
N LYS A 26 9.57 -64.93 16.61
CA LYS A 26 10.49 -65.28 15.52
C LYS A 26 10.89 -64.06 14.70
N TRP A 27 12.17 -64.03 14.36
CA TRP A 27 12.74 -63.09 13.40
C TRP A 27 13.50 -63.86 12.34
N THR A 28 13.20 -63.58 11.08
CA THR A 28 13.84 -64.22 9.94
C THR A 28 14.59 -63.16 9.15
N MET A 29 15.84 -63.43 8.78
CA MET A 29 16.60 -62.59 7.88
C MET A 29 17.27 -63.39 6.78
N GLY A 30 17.27 -62.87 5.56
CA GLY A 30 17.82 -63.61 4.43
C GLY A 30 17.50 -62.99 3.08
N LEU A 31 17.81 -63.77 2.04
CA LEU A 31 17.50 -63.44 0.66
C LEU A 31 16.19 -64.12 0.26
N ASP A 32 15.25 -63.33 -0.24
CA ASP A 32 14.03 -63.81 -0.89
C ASP A 32 14.32 -64.10 -2.37
N TYR A 33 14.17 -65.35 -2.80
CA TYR A 33 14.46 -65.73 -4.19
C TYR A 33 13.46 -65.12 -5.17
N THR A 34 12.23 -64.83 -4.72
CA THR A 34 11.11 -64.42 -5.57
C THR A 34 11.42 -63.12 -6.28
N ASP A 35 12.08 -62.18 -5.58
CA ASP A 35 12.39 -60.85 -6.10
C ASP A 35 13.84 -60.41 -5.87
N GLY A 36 14.68 -61.30 -5.34
CA GLY A 36 16.10 -61.05 -5.09
C GLY A 36 16.36 -60.05 -3.97
N SER A 37 15.38 -59.77 -3.12
CA SER A 37 15.51 -58.79 -2.06
C SER A 37 16.16 -59.39 -0.79
N PHE A 38 16.91 -58.56 -0.07
CA PHE A 38 17.33 -58.88 1.30
C PHE A 38 16.26 -58.39 2.28
N ARG A 39 15.79 -59.26 3.17
CA ARG A 39 14.66 -58.95 4.05
C ARG A 39 14.99 -59.27 5.51
N ILE A 40 14.40 -58.49 6.41
CA ILE A 40 14.27 -58.80 7.84
C ILE A 40 12.78 -58.78 8.18
N ALA A 41 12.26 -59.94 8.57
CA ALA A 41 10.85 -60.17 8.87
C ALA A 41 10.64 -60.50 10.35
N SER A 42 9.59 -59.92 10.93
CA SER A 42 9.12 -60.32 12.27
C SER A 42 8.12 -61.48 12.14
N SER A 43 8.55 -62.57 11.55
CA SER A 43 7.76 -63.79 11.34
C SER A 43 8.68 -65.00 11.11
N SER A 44 8.09 -66.17 10.86
CA SER A 44 8.83 -67.42 10.58
C SER A 44 9.31 -67.58 9.12
N ALA A 45 9.03 -66.61 8.26
CA ALA A 45 9.42 -66.65 6.84
C ALA A 45 9.69 -65.25 6.30
N LEU A 46 10.43 -65.15 5.20
CA LEU A 46 10.53 -63.89 4.45
C LEU A 46 9.23 -63.65 3.68
N GLY A 47 8.89 -62.39 3.39
CA GLY A 47 7.66 -62.05 2.65
C GLY A 47 6.40 -61.96 3.49
N ALA A 48 6.49 -62.23 4.79
CA ALA A 48 5.42 -62.05 5.76
C ALA A 48 5.87 -61.14 6.90
N ASN A 49 5.22 -59.99 7.08
CA ASN A 49 5.57 -58.97 8.08
C ASN A 49 7.03 -58.47 7.96
N ASP A 50 7.47 -58.19 6.73
CA ASP A 50 8.79 -57.62 6.48
C ASP A 50 8.89 -56.21 7.10
N ARG A 51 9.93 -56.01 7.91
CA ARG A 51 10.20 -54.75 8.61
C ARG A 51 11.25 -53.92 7.91
N PHE A 52 12.20 -54.59 7.25
CA PHE A 52 13.28 -53.98 6.50
C PHE A 52 13.49 -54.78 5.23
N VAL A 53 13.54 -54.08 4.09
CA VAL A 53 13.73 -54.68 2.77
C VAL A 53 14.80 -53.89 2.03
N ILE A 54 15.73 -54.58 1.37
CA ILE A 54 16.57 -54.03 0.31
C ILE A 54 16.15 -54.73 -0.96
N ASP A 55 15.47 -54.04 -1.86
CA ASP A 55 14.98 -54.65 -3.10
C ASP A 55 16.15 -55.01 -4.05
N GLY A 56 15.86 -55.79 -5.10
CA GLY A 56 16.86 -56.15 -6.12
C GLY A 56 17.45 -54.95 -6.88
N SER A 57 16.86 -53.75 -6.75
CA SER A 57 17.34 -52.49 -7.32
C SER A 57 18.16 -51.64 -6.31
N GLY A 58 18.38 -52.14 -5.09
CA GLY A 58 19.14 -51.49 -4.03
C GLY A 58 18.39 -50.36 -3.32
N ASN A 59 17.05 -50.33 -3.35
CA ASN A 59 16.24 -49.40 -2.57
C ASN A 59 15.91 -50.00 -1.21
N VAL A 60 15.89 -49.18 -0.17
CA VAL A 60 15.65 -49.60 1.22
C VAL A 60 14.21 -49.27 1.63
N GLY A 61 13.43 -50.29 1.96
CA GLY A 61 12.11 -50.18 2.57
C GLY A 61 12.15 -50.41 4.08
N ILE A 62 11.48 -49.57 4.87
CA ILE A 62 11.20 -49.79 6.30
C ILE A 62 9.68 -49.85 6.47
N GLY A 63 9.16 -51.01 6.87
CA GLY A 63 7.73 -51.27 6.98
C GLY A 63 6.98 -51.41 5.63
N THR A 64 7.69 -51.40 4.51
CA THR A 64 7.17 -51.62 3.15
C THR A 64 8.00 -52.68 2.43
N THR A 65 7.35 -53.50 1.61
CA THR A 65 7.99 -54.56 0.81
C THR A 65 8.34 -54.12 -0.61
N GLY A 66 7.75 -53.03 -1.09
CA GLY A 66 7.99 -52.47 -2.41
C GLY A 66 8.41 -51.00 -2.30
N PRO A 67 9.66 -50.70 -1.92
CA PRO A 67 10.12 -49.33 -1.77
C PRO A 67 10.04 -48.57 -3.11
N GLY A 68 9.30 -47.46 -3.15
CA GLY A 68 9.12 -46.64 -4.36
C GLY A 68 10.29 -45.70 -4.68
N GLN A 69 11.26 -45.60 -3.78
CA GLN A 69 12.41 -44.70 -3.87
C GLN A 69 13.58 -45.26 -3.04
N LYS A 70 14.77 -44.62 -3.11
CA LYS A 70 16.00 -45.13 -2.48
C LYS A 70 15.87 -45.43 -0.98
N LEU A 71 15.06 -44.66 -0.26
CA LEU A 71 14.63 -44.97 1.10
C LEU A 71 13.13 -44.69 1.22
N ASP A 72 12.34 -45.73 1.46
CA ASP A 72 10.90 -45.64 1.64
C ASP A 72 10.51 -46.14 3.04
N VAL A 73 9.79 -45.33 3.80
CA VAL A 73 9.37 -45.66 5.18
C VAL A 73 7.85 -45.61 5.24
N ALA A 74 7.23 -46.78 5.40
CA ALA A 74 5.80 -46.88 5.70
C ALA A 74 5.58 -46.63 7.20
N GLY A 75 5.53 -45.35 7.58
CA GLY A 75 5.36 -44.90 8.95
C GLY A 75 6.10 -43.59 9.22
N ASN A 76 6.37 -43.31 10.50
CA ASN A 76 7.11 -42.12 10.91
C ASN A 76 8.62 -42.40 10.92
N ALA A 77 9.42 -41.47 10.40
CA ALA A 77 10.88 -41.52 10.44
C ALA A 77 11.45 -40.31 11.21
N VAL A 78 12.48 -40.54 12.03
CA VAL A 78 13.25 -39.47 12.69
C VAL A 78 14.65 -39.45 12.08
N PHE A 79 15.03 -38.34 11.46
CA PHE A 79 16.38 -38.13 10.94
C PHE A 79 17.12 -37.16 11.86
N SER A 80 18.18 -37.62 12.53
CA SER A 80 18.97 -36.81 13.46
C SER A 80 19.98 -35.87 12.78
N GLY A 81 20.08 -35.92 11.44
CA GLY A 81 20.85 -35.01 10.58
C GLY A 81 19.96 -34.52 9.44
N GLY A 82 19.27 -33.41 9.66
CA GLY A 82 18.18 -32.94 8.80
C GLY A 82 18.66 -32.29 7.49
N TYR A 83 18.91 -33.11 6.48
CA TYR A 83 18.81 -32.67 5.08
C TYR A 83 17.84 -33.60 4.35
N VAL A 84 16.56 -33.21 4.28
CA VAL A 84 15.58 -33.86 3.42
C VAL A 84 15.73 -33.25 2.02
N TYR A 85 16.47 -33.91 1.14
CA TYR A 85 16.54 -33.57 -0.29
C TYR A 85 15.27 -34.10 -0.98
N GLY A 86 14.17 -33.34 -0.90
CA GLY A 86 12.99 -33.62 -1.70
C GLY A 86 13.21 -33.16 -3.14
N SER A 87 13.81 -33.99 -3.99
CA SER A 87 13.73 -33.80 -5.44
C SER A 87 12.27 -34.02 -5.86
N SER A 88 11.56 -32.96 -6.23
CA SER A 88 10.21 -32.96 -6.81
C SER A 88 9.25 -34.05 -6.30
N LEU A 89 8.56 -33.78 -5.20
CA LEU A 89 7.38 -34.56 -4.82
C LEU A 89 6.28 -34.33 -5.87
N THR A 90 5.95 -35.34 -6.65
CA THR A 90 4.78 -35.31 -7.56
C THR A 90 3.46 -35.23 -6.78
N GLN A 91 3.49 -35.65 -5.51
CA GLN A 91 2.42 -35.47 -4.53
C GLN A 91 3.02 -35.60 -3.12
N GLY A 92 3.23 -34.48 -2.42
CA GLY A 92 3.74 -34.50 -1.05
C GLY A 92 3.90 -33.09 -0.51
N TYR A 93 3.17 -32.78 0.55
CA TYR A 93 3.41 -31.60 1.36
C TYR A 93 4.34 -31.98 2.51
N ILE A 94 5.32 -31.13 2.83
CA ILE A 94 6.10 -31.27 4.07
C ILE A 94 5.20 -30.76 5.21
N GLU A 95 4.65 -31.67 6.02
CA GLU A 95 3.89 -31.31 7.22
C GLU A 95 4.87 -31.08 8.39
N ILE A 96 4.91 -29.86 8.93
CA ILE A 96 5.74 -29.52 10.09
C ILE A 96 4.80 -29.13 11.24
N ASN A 97 4.72 -30.00 12.25
CA ASN A 97 3.65 -29.95 13.25
C ASN A 97 3.88 -28.90 14.38
N SER A 98 5.06 -28.29 14.50
CA SER A 98 5.32 -27.39 15.65
C SER A 98 6.32 -26.24 15.50
N SER A 99 7.19 -26.21 14.48
CA SER A 99 8.30 -25.21 14.44
C SER A 99 8.44 -24.43 13.12
N GLY A 100 7.52 -24.62 12.17
CA GLY A 100 7.59 -23.99 10.84
C GLY A 100 8.75 -24.48 9.97
N ILE A 101 8.77 -24.05 8.70
CA ILE A 101 9.92 -24.28 7.81
C ILE A 101 10.99 -23.23 8.14
N GLN A 102 12.08 -23.63 8.80
CA GLN A 102 13.27 -22.79 8.96
C GLN A 102 14.22 -23.01 7.76
N VAL A 103 14.26 -22.06 6.82
CA VAL A 103 15.31 -22.05 5.78
C VAL A 103 16.47 -21.20 6.28
N TYR A 104 17.53 -21.84 6.75
CA TYR A 104 18.81 -21.19 7.01
C TYR A 104 19.57 -21.04 5.69
N ASN A 105 19.66 -19.82 5.16
CA ASN A 105 20.69 -19.51 4.16
C ASN A 105 22.00 -19.32 4.91
N ALA A 106 22.99 -20.19 4.66
CA ALA A 106 24.35 -19.96 5.15
C ALA A 106 24.82 -18.60 4.62
N GLU A 107 25.39 -17.78 5.51
CA GLU A 107 25.83 -16.43 5.20
C GLU A 107 26.82 -16.43 4.01
N GLY A 108 26.38 -15.98 2.83
CA GLY A 108 27.26 -15.91 1.66
C GLY A 108 26.52 -15.82 0.34
N THR A 109 26.30 -14.58 -0.12
CA THR A 109 26.08 -14.19 -1.53
C THR A 109 25.16 -15.08 -2.37
N GLY A 110 23.86 -14.74 -2.39
CA GLY A 110 22.92 -15.23 -3.43
C GLY A 110 21.84 -16.19 -2.93
N GLY A 111 21.24 -15.90 -1.77
CA GLY A 111 20.15 -16.71 -1.22
C GLY A 111 18.93 -16.74 -2.14
N ASN A 112 18.56 -17.93 -2.62
CA ASN A 112 17.23 -18.15 -3.16
C ASN A 112 16.21 -17.97 -2.02
N PRO A 113 15.23 -17.05 -2.14
CA PRO A 113 14.21 -16.89 -1.11
C PRO A 113 13.39 -18.19 -0.99
N LEU A 114 12.84 -18.45 0.21
CA LEU A 114 11.84 -19.49 0.42
C LEU A 114 10.67 -19.25 -0.55
N ARG A 115 10.56 -20.10 -1.57
CA ARG A 115 9.53 -20.00 -2.61
C ARG A 115 8.31 -20.80 -2.18
N ILE A 116 7.34 -20.13 -1.55
CA ILE A 116 6.05 -20.74 -1.20
C ILE A 116 5.08 -20.56 -2.37
N GLY A 117 5.09 -21.51 -3.31
CA GLY A 117 4.17 -21.52 -4.46
C GLY A 117 4.28 -22.80 -5.29
N SER A 118 3.16 -23.32 -5.79
CA SER A 118 3.12 -24.47 -6.70
C SER A 118 3.63 -24.09 -8.10
N GLY A 119 4.31 -24.99 -8.82
CA GLY A 119 4.71 -24.79 -10.22
C GLY A 119 3.55 -24.70 -11.25
N TYR A 120 2.29 -24.66 -10.80
CA TYR A 120 1.09 -24.53 -11.63
C TYR A 120 0.62 -23.07 -11.71
N ALA A 121 -0.10 -22.72 -12.78
CA ALA A 121 -0.49 -21.37 -13.20
C ALA A 121 -1.30 -20.52 -12.18
N ALA A 122 -1.58 -21.03 -10.98
CA ALA A 122 -2.22 -20.29 -9.88
C ALA A 122 -1.59 -20.65 -8.52
N PRO A 123 -0.31 -20.30 -8.26
CA PRO A 123 0.32 -20.53 -6.97
C PRO A 123 -0.29 -19.62 -5.90
N GLY A 124 -0.77 -20.21 -4.80
CA GLY A 124 -1.25 -19.48 -3.62
C GLY A 124 -1.14 -20.32 -2.36
N ILE A 125 -1.02 -19.68 -1.20
CA ILE A 125 -1.11 -20.32 0.12
C ILE A 125 -2.60 -20.52 0.42
N TYR A 126 -3.17 -21.62 -0.05
CA TYR A 126 -4.60 -21.92 0.08
C TYR A 126 -4.90 -22.65 1.39
N ARG A 127 -4.82 -21.97 2.55
CA ARG A 127 -5.48 -22.41 3.79
C ARG A 127 -5.85 -21.14 4.58
N GLY A 128 -7.08 -21.04 5.05
CA GLY A 128 -7.69 -19.84 5.66
C GLY A 128 -7.10 -19.40 7.01
N GLY A 129 -5.79 -19.40 7.15
CA GLY A 129 -5.05 -18.78 8.25
C GLY A 129 -4.20 -17.60 7.74
N ASP A 130 -3.74 -16.77 8.67
CA ASP A 130 -2.91 -15.62 8.35
C ASP A 130 -1.51 -16.05 7.90
N ILE A 131 -1.01 -15.43 6.83
CA ILE A 131 0.41 -15.47 6.50
C ILE A 131 1.08 -14.38 7.34
N THR A 132 1.75 -14.78 8.42
CA THR A 132 2.54 -13.85 9.23
C THR A 132 3.94 -13.72 8.64
N LEU A 133 4.27 -12.55 8.09
CA LEU A 133 5.63 -12.17 7.74
C LEU A 133 6.21 -11.37 8.92
N ARG A 134 7.15 -11.94 9.67
CA ARG A 134 7.79 -11.28 10.82
C ARG A 134 9.29 -11.12 10.56
N SER A 135 9.82 -9.93 10.84
CA SER A 135 11.26 -9.67 10.82
C SER A 135 11.70 -9.14 12.18
N GLU A 136 12.66 -9.81 12.82
CA GLU A 136 13.24 -9.36 14.09
C GLU A 136 14.41 -8.41 13.80
N GLY A 137 14.09 -7.13 13.58
CA GLY A 137 15.08 -6.07 13.34
C GLY A 137 15.49 -5.87 11.87
N GLY A 138 14.87 -6.59 10.93
CA GLY A 138 15.04 -6.39 9.48
C GLY A 138 13.79 -5.85 8.79
N ASN A 139 13.89 -5.66 7.46
CA ASN A 139 12.76 -5.22 6.63
C ASN A 139 12.05 -6.43 6.00
N ILE A 140 10.72 -6.36 5.89
CA ILE A 140 9.97 -7.21 4.99
C ILE A 140 10.04 -6.57 3.61
N VAL A 141 10.87 -7.13 2.72
CA VAL A 141 11.03 -6.63 1.36
C VAL A 141 10.17 -7.47 0.42
N LEU A 142 9.05 -6.89 -0.03
CA LEU A 142 8.30 -7.41 -1.17
C LEU A 142 8.87 -6.74 -2.42
N ASN A 143 10.00 -7.25 -2.91
CA ASN A 143 10.60 -6.78 -4.16
C ASN A 143 10.23 -7.72 -5.31
N PRO A 144 9.16 -7.42 -6.05
CA PRO A 144 8.78 -8.23 -7.20
C PRO A 144 9.66 -8.00 -8.43
N GLU A 145 10.69 -7.15 -8.37
CA GLU A 145 11.63 -6.90 -9.48
C GLU A 145 12.70 -8.00 -9.61
N GLY A 146 12.26 -9.25 -9.79
CA GLY A 146 13.12 -10.30 -10.34
C GLY A 146 13.46 -10.02 -11.81
N THR A 147 14.62 -10.50 -12.28
CA THR A 147 15.09 -10.33 -13.66
C THR A 147 14.07 -10.87 -14.69
N GLY A 148 13.21 -9.99 -15.23
CA GLY A 148 12.43 -10.27 -16.46
C GLY A 148 10.92 -10.09 -16.40
N VAL A 149 10.29 -9.94 -15.22
CA VAL A 149 8.86 -9.57 -15.11
C VAL A 149 8.69 -8.63 -13.91
N PRO A 150 8.28 -7.36 -14.10
CA PRO A 150 7.91 -6.52 -12.97
C PRO A 150 6.65 -7.13 -12.33
N GLY A 151 6.77 -7.73 -11.15
CA GLY A 151 5.57 -8.05 -10.38
C GLY A 151 5.12 -6.83 -9.58
N ASN A 152 3.92 -6.93 -9.01
CA ASN A 152 3.32 -5.89 -8.16
C ASN A 152 2.73 -6.57 -6.91
N VAL A 153 2.54 -5.80 -5.83
CA VAL A 153 1.82 -6.25 -4.63
C VAL A 153 0.34 -5.89 -4.78
N GLY A 154 -0.51 -6.91 -4.88
CA GLY A 154 -1.97 -6.76 -4.85
C GLY A 154 -2.54 -7.09 -3.46
N ILE A 155 -3.29 -6.17 -2.87
CA ILE A 155 -4.08 -6.40 -1.65
C ILE A 155 -5.55 -6.34 -2.02
N GLY A 156 -6.28 -7.44 -1.86
CA GLY A 156 -7.68 -7.55 -2.28
C GLY A 156 -7.88 -7.57 -3.80
N THR A 157 -6.81 -7.71 -4.59
CA THR A 157 -6.85 -7.81 -6.06
C THR A 157 -5.82 -8.80 -6.58
N THR A 158 -6.14 -9.50 -7.66
CA THR A 158 -5.25 -10.43 -8.38
C THR A 158 -4.59 -9.80 -9.62
N THR A 159 -5.00 -8.59 -9.99
CA THR A 159 -4.51 -7.86 -11.17
C THR A 159 -4.03 -6.45 -10.79
N PRO A 160 -3.00 -6.33 -9.94
CA PRO A 160 -2.46 -5.03 -9.55
C PRO A 160 -1.92 -4.24 -10.76
N GLY A 161 -2.48 -3.05 -11.01
CA GLY A 161 -2.08 -2.16 -12.11
C GLY A 161 -0.89 -1.24 -11.80
N SER A 162 -0.34 -1.31 -10.58
CA SER A 162 0.81 -0.53 -10.11
C SER A 162 1.54 -1.31 -9.02
N LYS A 163 2.79 -0.91 -8.70
CA LYS A 163 3.68 -1.59 -7.72
C LYS A 163 2.98 -1.98 -6.42
N LEU A 164 2.10 -1.11 -5.92
CA LEU A 164 1.14 -1.43 -4.88
C LEU A 164 -0.26 -1.11 -5.43
N SER A 165 -1.16 -2.09 -5.40
CA SER A 165 -2.58 -1.89 -5.68
C SER A 165 -3.41 -2.45 -4.54
N VAL A 166 -4.27 -1.62 -3.95
CA VAL A 166 -5.21 -2.02 -2.90
C VAL A 166 -6.63 -1.84 -3.40
N SER A 167 -7.40 -2.92 -3.44
CA SER A 167 -8.84 -2.89 -3.71
C SER A 167 -9.59 -2.97 -2.38
N GLY A 168 -10.01 -1.82 -1.86
CA GLY A 168 -10.65 -1.69 -0.56
C GLY A 168 -10.18 -0.46 0.22
N GLY A 169 -10.50 -0.40 1.50
CA GLY A 169 -10.04 0.66 2.40
C GLY A 169 -8.61 0.44 2.89
N VAL A 170 -7.84 1.52 3.06
CA VAL A 170 -6.48 1.52 3.60
C VAL A 170 -6.45 2.27 4.93
N SER A 171 -5.92 1.64 5.97
CA SER A 171 -5.68 2.30 7.25
C SER A 171 -4.20 2.29 7.62
N VAL A 172 -3.66 3.46 7.99
CA VAL A 172 -2.25 3.65 8.33
C VAL A 172 -2.13 4.36 9.69
N GLY A 173 -1.54 3.68 10.66
CA GLY A 173 -1.32 4.21 12.02
C GLY A 173 -1.56 3.15 13.08
N GLN A 174 -0.88 3.28 14.21
CA GLN A 174 -0.98 2.31 15.32
C GLN A 174 -2.39 2.32 15.92
N ASN A 175 -2.97 3.51 16.11
CA ASN A 175 -4.30 3.63 16.72
C ASN A 175 -5.43 3.60 15.69
N TYR A 176 -5.08 3.58 14.40
CA TYR A 176 -6.04 3.49 13.29
C TYR A 176 -6.29 2.05 12.85
N GLY A 177 -6.12 1.04 13.73
CA GLY A 177 -6.51 -0.35 13.48
C GLY A 177 -8.02 -0.60 13.29
N VAL A 178 -8.76 0.40 12.82
CA VAL A 178 -10.19 0.39 12.49
C VAL A 178 -10.39 0.28 10.98
N ALA A 179 -11.58 -0.14 10.56
CA ALA A 179 -11.92 -0.19 9.15
C ALA A 179 -11.90 1.21 8.53
N ALA A 180 -11.09 1.40 7.49
CA ALA A 180 -11.13 2.60 6.66
C ALA A 180 -12.45 2.65 5.85
N PRO A 181 -12.88 3.84 5.38
CA PRO A 181 -14.01 3.96 4.48
C PRO A 181 -13.84 3.09 3.22
N SER A 182 -14.95 2.65 2.62
CA SER A 182 -14.93 1.89 1.37
C SER A 182 -14.17 2.64 0.27
N ASN A 183 -13.15 2.00 -0.30
CA ASN A 183 -12.22 2.59 -1.28
C ASN A 183 -11.55 3.90 -0.82
N GLY A 184 -11.49 4.13 0.50
CA GLY A 184 -10.89 5.30 1.11
C GLY A 184 -9.57 4.99 1.84
N MET A 185 -8.90 6.04 2.27
CA MET A 185 -7.67 5.94 3.06
C MET A 185 -7.78 6.81 4.31
N ILE A 186 -7.41 6.26 5.46
CA ILE A 186 -7.22 7.01 6.71
C ILE A 186 -5.76 6.90 7.16
N ILE A 187 -5.17 8.02 7.57
CA ILE A 187 -3.77 8.12 8.01
C ILE A 187 -3.75 8.89 9.33
N GLU A 188 -3.16 8.29 10.37
CA GLU A 188 -3.07 8.90 11.70
C GLU A 188 -2.05 10.07 11.75
N GLY A 189 -0.93 9.89 11.05
CA GLY A 189 0.19 10.83 10.99
C GLY A 189 0.01 12.00 10.02
N ASN A 190 1.12 12.67 9.71
CA ASN A 190 1.17 13.70 8.67
C ASN A 190 1.40 13.06 7.29
N VAL A 191 0.67 13.51 6.27
CA VAL A 191 0.80 13.06 4.89
C VAL A 191 1.66 14.06 4.11
N GLY A 192 2.83 13.60 3.64
CA GLY A 192 3.68 14.35 2.72
C GLY A 192 3.44 13.92 1.28
N ILE A 193 3.13 14.87 0.40
CA ILE A 193 3.12 14.67 -1.06
C ILE A 193 4.23 15.54 -1.64
N GLY A 194 5.26 14.90 -2.21
CA GLY A 194 6.44 15.61 -2.73
C GLY A 194 7.40 16.14 -1.65
N THR A 195 7.19 15.79 -0.37
CA THR A 195 8.06 16.18 0.76
C THR A 195 8.29 15.01 1.70
N THR A 196 9.48 14.96 2.32
CA THR A 196 9.84 14.03 3.40
C THR A 196 9.69 14.63 4.79
N SER A 197 9.43 15.94 4.89
CA SER A 197 9.30 16.68 6.15
C SER A 197 7.96 17.41 6.22
N PRO A 198 6.82 16.68 6.31
CA PRO A 198 5.51 17.32 6.38
C PRO A 198 5.32 18.03 7.74
N TRP A 199 4.95 19.31 7.68
CA TRP A 199 4.81 20.21 8.84
C TRP A 199 3.36 20.43 9.27
N GLY A 200 2.40 19.82 8.57
CA GLY A 200 0.99 19.74 8.94
C GLY A 200 0.38 18.39 8.55
N LYS A 201 -0.89 18.16 8.90
CA LYS A 201 -1.60 16.89 8.60
C LYS A 201 -1.57 16.52 7.12
N LEU A 202 -1.62 17.51 6.25
CA LEU A 202 -1.32 17.39 4.83
C LEU A 202 -0.29 18.46 4.47
N SER A 203 0.86 18.03 3.93
CA SER A 203 1.87 18.92 3.35
C SER A 203 2.11 18.52 1.91
N VAL A 204 1.78 19.43 1.00
CA VAL A 204 2.01 19.25 -0.43
C VAL A 204 3.10 20.20 -0.86
N TYR A 205 4.18 19.66 -1.42
CA TYR A 205 5.34 20.41 -1.85
C TYR A 205 5.60 20.14 -3.32
N SER A 206 5.72 21.20 -4.12
CA SER A 206 6.28 21.07 -5.46
C SER A 206 7.78 21.26 -5.35
N ALA A 207 8.56 20.28 -5.80
CA ALA A 207 9.96 20.52 -6.09
C ALA A 207 10.09 21.65 -7.13
N ASP A 208 11.13 22.47 -6.98
CA ASP A 208 11.40 23.60 -7.86
C ASP A 208 11.46 23.08 -9.31
N ASN A 209 10.64 23.66 -10.21
CA ASN A 209 10.53 23.39 -11.67
C ASN A 209 9.43 22.45 -12.17
N ALA A 210 8.46 22.04 -11.36
CA ALA A 210 7.33 21.30 -11.90
C ALA A 210 6.34 22.25 -12.62
N SER A 211 6.06 22.04 -13.91
CA SER A 211 4.96 22.72 -14.64
C SER A 211 3.56 22.33 -14.12
N ILE A 212 3.51 21.55 -13.04
CA ILE A 212 2.30 21.10 -12.39
C ILE A 212 2.00 21.97 -11.16
N PRO A 213 0.74 22.34 -10.93
CA PRO A 213 0.32 23.02 -9.71
C PRO A 213 0.59 22.16 -8.46
N GLN A 214 0.82 22.82 -7.33
CA GLN A 214 1.03 22.16 -6.03
C GLN A 214 -0.24 21.45 -5.55
N PHE A 215 -1.39 22.11 -5.66
CA PHE A 215 -2.67 21.56 -5.21
C PHE A 215 -3.78 21.96 -6.18
N VAL A 216 -4.66 21.02 -6.52
CA VAL A 216 -5.77 21.26 -7.45
C VAL A 216 -7.03 20.58 -6.92
N VAL A 217 -8.12 21.33 -6.91
CA VAL A 217 -9.49 20.81 -6.83
C VAL A 217 -10.16 21.10 -8.16
N ALA A 218 -10.36 20.04 -8.94
CA ALA A 218 -10.88 20.12 -10.31
C ALA A 218 -11.63 18.85 -10.69
N SER A 219 -12.47 18.96 -11.70
CA SER A 219 -12.96 17.83 -12.48
C SER A 219 -12.11 17.66 -13.74
N SER A 220 -12.43 16.65 -14.56
CA SER A 220 -11.83 16.48 -15.89
C SER A 220 -12.13 17.64 -16.87
N SER A 221 -13.03 18.56 -16.51
CA SER A 221 -13.50 19.64 -17.40
C SER A 221 -13.42 21.05 -16.80
N ALA A 222 -13.18 21.18 -15.49
CA ALA A 222 -13.16 22.50 -14.83
C ALA A 222 -12.27 22.51 -13.59
N THR A 223 -11.55 23.61 -13.38
CA THR A 223 -10.84 23.87 -12.12
C THR A 223 -11.67 24.73 -11.19
N SER A 224 -11.85 24.27 -9.95
CA SER A 224 -12.53 25.03 -8.91
C SER A 224 -11.54 25.82 -8.06
N LEU A 225 -10.43 25.19 -7.64
CA LEU A 225 -9.37 25.79 -6.82
C LEU A 225 -8.01 25.25 -7.26
N VAL A 226 -7.01 26.12 -7.35
CA VAL A 226 -5.61 25.73 -7.62
C VAL A 226 -4.66 26.54 -6.75
N VAL A 227 -3.62 25.88 -6.23
CA VAL A 227 -2.39 26.52 -5.76
C VAL A 227 -1.32 26.20 -6.79
N ASP A 228 -0.89 27.22 -7.54
CA ASP A 228 0.08 27.02 -8.62
C ASP A 228 1.51 26.80 -8.08
N LYS A 229 2.45 26.56 -8.98
CA LYS A 229 3.87 26.33 -8.63
C LYS A 229 4.55 27.54 -7.95
N HIS A 230 3.97 28.73 -8.03
CA HIS A 230 4.47 29.94 -7.38
C HIS A 230 3.71 30.26 -6.07
N GLY A 231 2.81 29.38 -5.63
CA GLY A 231 1.99 29.59 -4.44
C GLY A 231 0.79 30.52 -4.65
N ARG A 232 0.46 30.87 -5.89
CA ARG A 232 -0.71 31.70 -6.22
C ARG A 232 -1.98 30.87 -6.15
N VAL A 233 -3.04 31.45 -5.62
CA VAL A 233 -4.35 30.80 -5.46
C VAL A 233 -5.28 31.23 -6.59
N GLY A 234 -5.70 30.28 -7.42
CA GLY A 234 -6.74 30.49 -8.43
C GLY A 234 -8.08 29.91 -7.96
N ILE A 235 -9.16 30.69 -8.03
CA ILE A 235 -10.55 30.21 -7.85
C ILE A 235 -11.25 30.34 -9.19
N GLY A 236 -11.65 29.22 -9.80
CA GLY A 236 -12.21 29.21 -11.16
C GLY A 236 -11.20 29.56 -12.27
N LYS A 237 -9.91 29.75 -11.96
CA LYS A 237 -8.84 30.13 -12.90
C LYS A 237 -7.71 29.09 -12.88
N LEU A 238 -7.45 28.46 -14.03
CA LEU A 238 -6.39 27.44 -14.21
C LEU A 238 -4.97 27.98 -14.06
N SER A 239 -4.76 29.24 -14.44
CA SER A 239 -3.47 29.91 -14.42
C SER A 239 -3.66 31.26 -13.76
N PRO A 240 -3.61 31.33 -12.41
CA PRO A 240 -3.68 32.59 -11.71
C PRO A 240 -2.50 33.46 -12.13
N GLU A 241 -2.76 34.73 -12.44
CA GLU A 241 -1.71 35.70 -12.77
C GLU A 241 -1.26 36.47 -11.52
N ASN A 242 -2.15 36.61 -10.55
CA ASN A 242 -1.94 37.30 -9.28
C ASN A 242 -1.90 36.33 -8.10
N GLY A 243 -1.47 36.80 -6.92
CA GLY A 243 -1.42 36.00 -5.68
C GLY A 243 -2.74 35.32 -5.33
N LEU A 244 -3.86 36.01 -5.56
CA LEU A 244 -5.22 35.46 -5.56
C LEU A 244 -5.91 35.92 -6.85
N ASP A 245 -6.42 34.99 -7.64
CA ASP A 245 -7.07 35.26 -8.93
C ASP A 245 -8.42 34.52 -9.01
N VAL A 246 -9.51 35.28 -9.11
CA VAL A 246 -10.88 34.73 -9.10
C VAL A 246 -11.52 34.98 -10.45
N ALA A 247 -11.86 33.90 -11.17
CA ALA A 247 -12.56 33.95 -12.44
C ALA A 247 -13.96 33.36 -12.35
N GLY A 248 -14.92 33.98 -13.06
CA GLY A 248 -16.28 33.44 -13.18
C GLY A 248 -17.15 33.53 -11.92
N GLY A 249 -16.77 34.35 -10.93
CA GLY A 249 -17.53 34.56 -9.71
C GLY A 249 -17.16 35.87 -9.00
N SER A 250 -17.94 36.24 -7.99
CA SER A 250 -17.66 37.40 -7.13
C SER A 250 -17.06 36.97 -5.80
N ILE A 251 -16.16 37.79 -5.25
CA ILE A 251 -15.76 37.68 -3.85
C ILE A 251 -16.86 38.34 -3.01
N ALA A 252 -17.61 37.53 -2.25
CA ALA A 252 -18.64 38.03 -1.36
C ALA A 252 -18.06 38.38 0.01
N VAL A 253 -18.17 39.64 0.42
CA VAL A 253 -17.85 40.10 1.78
C VAL A 253 -19.15 40.23 2.56
N ARG A 254 -19.32 39.48 3.64
CA ARG A 254 -20.55 39.53 4.47
C ARG A 254 -20.43 40.61 5.55
N SER A 255 -21.56 41.15 6.02
CA SER A 255 -21.62 42.12 7.12
C SER A 255 -20.73 41.70 8.29
N GLY A 256 -19.90 42.63 8.79
CA GLY A 256 -18.93 42.37 9.85
C GLY A 256 -17.57 41.83 9.38
N ASN A 257 -17.39 41.56 8.08
CA ASN A 257 -16.11 41.17 7.49
C ASN A 257 -15.59 42.26 6.53
N SER A 258 -14.30 42.22 6.25
CA SER A 258 -13.64 43.12 5.30
C SER A 258 -12.64 42.37 4.43
N ILE A 259 -12.40 42.86 3.22
CA ILE A 259 -11.13 42.58 2.54
C ILE A 259 -10.11 43.57 3.09
N ILE A 260 -8.97 43.07 3.57
CA ILE A 260 -7.92 43.90 4.16
C ILE A 260 -6.69 43.83 3.26
N LEU A 261 -6.21 44.99 2.83
CA LEU A 261 -4.92 45.17 2.20
C LEU A 261 -3.96 45.72 3.25
N TYR A 262 -3.03 44.88 3.72
CA TYR A 262 -2.12 45.21 4.80
C TYR A 262 -0.72 45.55 4.27
N ASN A 263 -0.15 46.67 4.72
CA ASN A 263 1.23 47.04 4.50
C ASN A 263 2.04 46.75 5.79
N PRO A 264 2.88 45.70 5.81
CA PRO A 264 3.65 45.33 6.99
C PRO A 264 4.73 46.34 7.37
N ALA A 265 5.19 47.20 6.45
CA ALA A 265 6.25 48.16 6.74
C ALA A 265 5.79 49.28 7.69
N ASP A 266 4.54 49.72 7.56
CA ASP A 266 3.97 50.82 8.33
C ASP A 266 2.84 50.39 9.29
N ASN A 267 2.57 49.07 9.36
CA ASN A 267 1.43 48.49 10.07
C ASN A 267 0.07 49.09 9.64
N GLY A 268 0.02 49.70 8.44
CA GLY A 268 -1.17 50.33 7.88
C GLY A 268 -2.00 49.32 7.10
N TYR A 269 -3.32 49.51 7.06
CA TYR A 269 -4.19 48.67 6.23
C TYR A 269 -5.34 49.45 5.62
N VAL A 270 -5.76 49.10 4.41
CA VAL A 270 -7.04 49.53 3.84
C VAL A 270 -8.01 48.37 3.97
N SER A 271 -9.11 48.58 4.67
CA SER A 271 -10.24 47.64 4.71
C SER A 271 -11.33 48.07 3.74
N LEU A 272 -11.90 47.14 3.00
CA LEU A 272 -13.13 47.32 2.21
C LEU A 272 -14.22 46.48 2.85
N PHE A 273 -15.28 47.10 3.36
CA PHE A 273 -16.35 46.42 4.08
C PHE A 273 -17.73 46.94 3.73
N LEU A 274 -18.73 46.10 3.98
CA LEU A 274 -20.14 46.48 3.95
C LEU A 274 -20.61 46.78 5.37
N ASP A 275 -21.20 47.96 5.58
CA ASP A 275 -21.91 48.25 6.83
C ASP A 275 -23.31 47.59 6.85
N ALA A 276 -24.03 47.74 7.96
CA ALA A 276 -25.38 47.21 8.12
C ALA A 276 -26.40 47.78 7.11
N SER A 277 -26.07 48.88 6.44
CA SER A 277 -26.88 49.52 5.39
C SER A 277 -26.43 49.14 3.98
N ASN A 278 -25.50 48.18 3.83
CA ASN A 278 -24.88 47.75 2.58
C ASN A 278 -24.07 48.84 1.87
N ASN A 279 -23.62 49.88 2.59
CA ASN A 279 -22.68 50.81 1.99
C ASN A 279 -21.29 50.17 1.95
N VAL A 280 -20.60 50.32 0.82
CA VAL A 280 -19.18 50.04 0.74
C VAL A 280 -18.47 51.15 1.52
N ASN A 281 -17.62 50.79 2.48
CA ASN A 281 -16.84 51.70 3.30
C ASN A 281 -15.36 51.32 3.26
N ALA A 282 -14.45 52.28 3.47
CA ALA A 282 -13.08 52.02 3.89
C ALA A 282 -12.65 52.94 5.02
N ASN A 283 -11.69 52.46 5.80
CA ASN A 283 -11.15 53.18 6.96
C ASN A 283 -10.19 54.33 6.60
N TYR A 284 -9.80 54.45 5.32
CA TYR A 284 -8.95 55.51 4.79
C TYR A 284 -9.52 56.06 3.48
N ASP A 285 -8.93 57.14 2.96
CA ASP A 285 -9.31 57.76 1.70
C ASP A 285 -9.49 56.73 0.58
N TRP A 286 -10.63 56.81 -0.10
CA TRP A 286 -10.88 56.07 -1.33
C TRP A 286 -10.13 56.72 -2.48
N LYS A 287 -8.85 56.38 -2.61
CA LYS A 287 -7.99 56.90 -3.66
C LYS A 287 -8.04 55.99 -4.89
N PHE A 288 -8.61 56.50 -5.98
CA PHE A 288 -8.48 55.88 -7.31
C PHE A 288 -7.19 56.40 -7.96
N THR A 289 -6.23 55.52 -8.21
CA THR A 289 -4.95 55.83 -8.86
C THR A 289 -4.82 55.13 -10.21
N GLY A 290 -4.01 55.71 -11.10
CA GLY A 290 -3.79 55.19 -12.45
C GLY A 290 -3.94 56.28 -13.51
N THR A 291 -3.60 55.97 -14.76
CA THR A 291 -3.71 56.90 -15.91
C THR A 291 -4.98 56.66 -16.74
N GLY A 292 -5.79 55.66 -16.39
CA GLY A 292 -7.03 55.31 -17.07
C GLY A 292 -8.25 56.07 -16.54
N ASN A 293 -9.38 55.91 -17.22
CA ASN A 293 -10.66 56.47 -16.77
C ASN A 293 -11.20 55.69 -15.58
N HIS A 294 -11.45 56.37 -14.46
CA HIS A 294 -12.24 55.85 -13.34
C HIS A 294 -13.65 56.42 -13.47
N THR A 295 -14.64 55.57 -13.77
CA THR A 295 -16.01 56.03 -14.06
C THR A 295 -17.02 55.39 -13.11
N ILE A 296 -17.99 56.18 -12.68
CA ILE A 296 -19.22 55.71 -12.04
C ILE A 296 -20.33 56.00 -13.05
N ALA A 297 -20.99 54.95 -13.56
CA ALA A 297 -22.02 55.12 -14.59
C ALA A 297 -23.29 55.81 -14.06
N GLY A 298 -23.56 55.67 -12.75
CA GLY A 298 -24.69 56.27 -12.02
C GLY A 298 -24.42 57.68 -11.50
N ASN A 299 -25.33 58.14 -10.65
CA ASN A 299 -25.18 59.40 -9.91
C ASN A 299 -24.32 59.18 -8.66
N VAL A 300 -23.43 60.12 -8.36
CA VAL A 300 -22.58 60.11 -7.15
C VAL A 300 -23.14 61.11 -6.15
N GLY A 301 -23.58 60.62 -4.99
CA GLY A 301 -23.99 61.45 -3.86
C GLY A 301 -22.85 61.63 -2.85
N ILE A 302 -22.54 62.87 -2.46
CA ILE A 302 -21.65 63.15 -1.32
C ILE A 302 -22.48 63.84 -0.25
N GLY A 303 -22.75 63.15 0.86
CA GLY A 303 -23.65 63.64 1.92
C GLY A 303 -25.14 63.57 1.59
N ASN A 304 -25.53 63.11 0.38
CA ASN A 304 -26.92 62.85 -0.01
C ASN A 304 -27.09 61.39 -0.47
N THR A 305 -27.98 60.64 0.18
CA THR A 305 -28.29 59.24 -0.13
C THR A 305 -29.28 59.07 -1.29
N SER A 306 -29.77 60.16 -1.89
CA SER A 306 -30.69 60.15 -3.04
C SER A 306 -30.29 61.22 -4.08
N PRO A 307 -29.15 61.03 -4.77
CA PRO A 307 -28.65 62.00 -5.75
C PRO A 307 -29.50 62.00 -7.03
N ASN A 308 -30.09 63.14 -7.38
CA ASN A 308 -30.88 63.33 -8.61
C ASN A 308 -30.06 63.78 -9.84
N GLU A 309 -28.77 64.08 -9.65
CA GLU A 309 -27.83 64.51 -10.69
C GLU A 309 -26.55 63.66 -10.67
N LYS A 310 -25.77 63.69 -11.75
CA LYS A 310 -24.56 62.86 -11.90
C LYS A 310 -23.54 63.03 -10.77
N LEU A 311 -23.41 64.24 -10.23
CA LEU A 311 -22.74 64.52 -8.97
C LEU A 311 -23.63 65.44 -8.15
N ASN A 312 -24.09 64.97 -6.99
CA ASN A 312 -24.92 65.75 -6.07
C ASN A 312 -24.24 65.78 -4.70
N VAL A 313 -23.87 66.98 -4.25
CA VAL A 313 -23.19 67.18 -2.97
C VAL A 313 -24.11 67.98 -2.05
N GLN A 314 -24.46 67.40 -0.90
CA GLN A 314 -25.19 68.08 0.17
C GLN A 314 -24.21 68.44 1.29
N GLY A 315 -23.52 69.57 1.13
CA GLY A 315 -22.49 70.05 2.06
C GLY A 315 -21.48 71.00 1.41
N THR A 316 -20.45 71.38 2.16
CA THR A 316 -19.37 72.25 1.67
C THR A 316 -18.34 71.44 0.88
N ILE A 317 -18.04 71.88 -0.34
CA ILE A 317 -16.90 71.38 -1.14
C ILE A 317 -15.71 72.31 -0.90
N ALA A 318 -14.57 71.77 -0.46
CA ALA A 318 -13.31 72.50 -0.36
C ALA A 318 -12.32 71.99 -1.40
N GLY A 319 -11.90 72.83 -2.35
CA GLY A 319 -10.94 72.47 -3.39
C GLY A 319 -10.38 73.69 -4.11
N GLN A 320 -9.17 73.58 -4.68
CA GLN A 320 -8.55 74.68 -5.43
C GLN A 320 -9.25 74.94 -6.78
N ILE A 321 -9.75 73.88 -7.44
CA ILE A 321 -10.45 73.96 -8.73
C ILE A 321 -11.62 72.98 -8.71
N LEU A 322 -12.83 73.50 -8.96
CA LEU A 322 -14.01 72.70 -9.31
C LEU A 322 -14.31 72.97 -10.79
N GLN A 323 -13.96 72.03 -11.67
CA GLN A 323 -14.18 72.16 -13.11
C GLN A 323 -15.40 71.32 -13.52
N ALA A 324 -16.54 71.98 -13.74
CA ALA A 324 -17.72 71.37 -14.32
C ALA A 324 -17.84 71.79 -15.79
N THR A 325 -17.68 70.85 -16.72
CA THR A 325 -17.98 71.07 -18.13
C THR A 325 -19.41 70.58 -18.39
N SER A 326 -20.34 71.52 -18.48
CA SER A 326 -21.72 71.22 -18.85
C SER A 326 -22.22 72.20 -19.89
N THR A 327 -22.97 71.69 -20.86
CA THR A 327 -23.68 72.51 -21.86
C THR A 327 -25.03 73.02 -21.34
N THR A 328 -25.45 72.61 -20.12
CA THR A 328 -26.79 72.88 -19.57
C THR A 328 -26.84 73.08 -18.05
N ALA A 329 -25.71 73.08 -17.33
CA ALA A 329 -25.74 73.12 -15.86
C ALA A 329 -26.24 74.46 -15.33
N THR A 330 -27.12 74.39 -14.34
CA THR A 330 -27.52 75.54 -13.50
C THR A 330 -26.83 75.37 -12.14
N ILE A 331 -25.95 76.30 -11.76
CA ILE A 331 -25.32 76.33 -10.44
C ILE A 331 -26.25 77.17 -9.55
N TRP A 332 -26.79 76.56 -8.49
CA TRP A 332 -27.64 77.22 -7.50
C TRP A 332 -26.88 77.38 -6.18
#